data_AF-L0FVE4-F1
#
_entry.id   AF-L0FVE4-F1
#
_cell.length_a   1.000
_cell.length_b   1.000
_cell.length_c   1.000
_cell.angle_alpha   90.00
_cell.angle_beta   90.00
_cell.angle_gamma   90.00
#
_symmetry.space_group_name_H-M   'P 1'
#
loop_
_entity.id
_entity.type
_entity.pdbx_description
1 polymer ?
#
loop_
_entity_poly.entity_id
_entity_poly.type
_entity_poly.pdbx_seq_one_letter_code
_entity_poly.pdbx_strand_id
1 'polypeptide(L)'
;MEDKIQPFRQPIITGGGIILGFILNFAAEFVKTDTKHNTLAFIIGGFTLIGVIFIIISMARILNFNYPKDKADIYYQKTYLFFIMGIIFSFIGVFINMTITFFT
;
A
#
# COMPACT_ATOMS: atom_id res chain seq x y z
N MET A 1 -23.37 -18.33 11.09
CA MET A 1 -22.93 -17.95 9.74
C MET A 1 -21.41 -17.99 9.72
N GLU A 2 -20.86 -18.87 8.90
CA GLU A 2 -19.41 -19.05 8.72
C GLU A 2 -18.78 -17.75 8.17
N ASP A 3 -17.64 -17.34 8.73
CA ASP A 3 -16.95 -16.12 8.32
C ASP A 3 -16.24 -16.37 6.98
N LYS A 4 -16.93 -16.07 5.88
CA LYS A 4 -16.42 -16.24 4.50
C LYS A 4 -15.09 -15.50 4.25
N ILE A 5 -14.77 -14.48 5.04
CA ILE A 5 -13.58 -13.65 4.85
C ILE A 5 -12.38 -14.22 5.62
N GLN A 6 -12.61 -15.07 6.63
CA GLN A 6 -11.59 -15.61 7.51
C GLN A 6 -10.38 -16.25 6.80
N PRO A 7 -10.54 -17.05 5.72
CA PRO A 7 -9.41 -17.63 4.99
C PRO A 7 -8.51 -16.57 4.32
N PHE A 8 -9.07 -15.41 3.97
CA PHE A 8 -8.36 -14.36 3.23
C PHE A 8 -7.70 -13.32 4.14
N ARG A 9 -7.99 -13.32 5.44
CA ARG A 9 -7.40 -12.36 6.39
C ARG A 9 -5.89 -12.49 6.45
N GLN A 10 -5.41 -13.72 6.65
CA GLN A 10 -4.00 -13.99 6.88
C GLN A 10 -3.14 -13.66 5.65
N PRO A 11 -3.51 -14.06 4.41
CA PRO A 11 -2.78 -13.64 3.21
C PRO A 11 -2.70 -12.12 3.03
N ILE A 12 -3.80 -11.38 3.26
CA ILE A 12 -3.82 -9.92 3.11
C ILE A 12 -2.95 -9.25 4.17
N ILE A 13 -3.01 -9.71 5.43
CA ILE A 13 -2.22 -9.14 6.52
C ILE A 13 -0.73 -9.42 6.32
N THR A 14 -0.37 -10.67 6.01
CA THR A 14 1.02 -11.06 5.79
C THR A 14 1.60 -10.38 4.56
N GLY A 15 0.90 -10.44 3.42
CA GLY A 15 1.32 -9.77 2.19
C GLY A 15 1.42 -8.25 2.37
N GLY A 16 0.42 -7.63 3.01
CA GLY A 16 0.42 -6.20 3.32
C GLY A 16 1.56 -5.79 4.24
N GLY A 17 1.85 -6.59 5.27
CA GLY A 17 2.99 -6.35 6.15
C GLY A 17 4.34 -6.39 5.42
N ILE A 18 4.55 -7.40 4.56
CA ILE A 18 5.77 -7.54 3.76
C ILE A 18 5.93 -6.33 2.82
N ILE A 19 4.87 -5.98 2.09
CA ILE A 19 4.90 -4.87 1.12
C ILE A 19 5.14 -3.54 1.84
N LEU A 20 4.48 -3.29 2.97
CA LEU A 20 4.76 -2.11 3.80
C LEU A 20 6.21 -2.07 4.25
N GLY A 21 6.78 -3.20 4.67
CA GLY A 21 8.20 -3.28 5.03
C GLY A 21 9.13 -2.84 3.90
N PHE A 22 8.88 -3.31 2.68
CA PHE A 22 9.63 -2.89 1.49
C PHE A 22 9.44 -1.41 1.17
N ILE A 23 8.22 -0.90 1.24
CA ILE A 23 7.93 0.51 0.94
C ILE A 23 8.59 1.44 1.96
N LEU A 24 8.55 1.08 3.24
CA LEU A 24 9.18 1.87 4.30
C LEU A 24 10.70 1.84 4.19
N ASN A 25 11.29 0.71 3.79
CA ASN A 25 12.71 0.63 3.51
C ASN A 25 13.09 1.56 2.35
N PHE A 26 12.37 1.45 1.22
CA PHE A 26 12.52 2.37 0.08
C PHE A 26 12.40 3.83 0.51
N ALA A 27 11.38 4.20 1.29
CA ALA A 27 11.19 5.57 1.75
C ALA A 27 12.37 6.06 2.61
N ALA A 28 12.91 5.21 3.49
CA ALA A 28 14.04 5.54 4.33
C ALA A 28 15.35 5.73 3.53
N GLU A 29 15.54 4.97 2.47
CA GLU A 29 16.66 5.15 1.53
C GLU A 29 16.45 6.40 0.67
N PHE A 30 15.25 6.60 0.13
CA PHE A 30 14.89 7.71 -0.74
C PHE A 30 15.15 9.07 -0.08
N VAL A 31 14.77 9.23 1.19
CA VAL A 31 14.97 10.47 1.96
C VAL A 31 16.45 10.81 2.20
N LYS A 32 17.36 9.84 2.16
CA LYS A 32 18.81 10.09 2.29
C LYS A 32 19.44 10.65 1.02
N THR A 33 18.76 10.53 -0.12
CA THR A 33 19.22 11.07 -1.39
C THR A 33 19.13 12.59 -1.34
N ASP A 34 20.18 13.32 -1.74
CA ASP A 34 20.22 14.79 -1.73
C ASP A 34 19.20 15.35 -2.73
N THR A 35 17.95 15.49 -2.27
CA THR A 35 16.76 15.79 -3.07
C THR A 35 16.34 17.26 -2.94
N LYS A 36 17.29 18.15 -2.59
CA LYS A 36 17.04 19.58 -2.36
C LYS A 36 16.30 20.20 -3.54
N HIS A 37 15.03 20.55 -3.29
CA HIS A 37 14.13 21.29 -4.18
C HIS A 37 13.82 20.64 -5.53
N ASN A 38 13.67 19.31 -5.57
CA ASN A 38 13.12 18.66 -6.76
C ASN A 38 11.61 18.39 -6.58
N THR A 39 10.77 19.03 -7.40
CA THR A 39 9.32 18.78 -7.46
C THR A 39 9.01 17.29 -7.65
N LEU A 40 9.86 16.55 -8.36
CA LEU A 40 9.73 15.11 -8.54
C LEU A 40 9.86 14.33 -7.22
N ALA A 41 10.68 14.81 -6.27
CA ALA A 41 10.83 14.14 -4.99
C ALA A 41 9.56 14.21 -4.14
N PHE A 42 8.85 15.34 -4.20
CA PHE A 42 7.53 15.47 -3.58
C PHE A 42 6.48 14.57 -4.24
N ILE A 43 6.54 14.42 -5.57
CA ILE A 43 5.65 13.51 -6.30
C ILE A 43 5.92 12.06 -5.86
N ILE A 44 7.17 11.60 -5.87
CA ILE A 44 7.56 10.25 -5.43
C ILE A 44 7.12 10.00 -3.98
N GLY A 45 7.42 10.94 -3.07
CA GLY A 45 7.01 10.85 -1.68
C GLY A 45 5.48 10.81 -1.51
N GLY A 46 4.74 11.61 -2.29
CA GLY A 46 3.28 11.62 -2.30
C GLY A 46 2.68 10.29 -2.74
N PHE A 47 3.14 9.74 -3.87
CA PHE A 47 2.72 8.43 -4.36
C PHE A 47 3.02 7.32 -3.35
N THR A 48 4.21 7.34 -2.76
CA THR A 48 4.64 6.39 -1.73
C THR A 48 3.73 6.46 -0.50
N LEU A 49 3.46 7.66 0.00
CA LEU A 49 2.62 7.88 1.17
C LEU A 49 1.16 7.46 0.92
N ILE A 50 0.60 7.82 -0.24
CA ILE A 50 -0.75 7.39 -0.63
C ILE A 50 -0.81 5.86 -0.64
N GLY A 51 0.18 5.19 -1.24
CA GLY A 51 0.21 3.73 -1.28
C GLY A 51 0.25 3.08 0.11
N VAL A 52 1.07 3.61 1.02
CA VAL A 52 1.13 3.18 2.43
C VAL A 52 -0.24 3.34 3.11
N ILE A 53 -0.89 4.49 2.97
CA ILE A 53 -2.21 4.75 3.56
C ILE A 53 -3.24 3.73 3.08
N PHE A 54 -3.28 3.46 1.77
CA PHE A 54 -4.21 2.50 1.19
C PHE A 54 -3.97 1.07 1.69
N ILE A 55 -2.71 0.64 1.85
CA ILE A 55 -2.40 -0.68 2.41
C ILE A 55 -2.81 -0.74 3.89
N ILE A 56 -2.51 0.28 4.69
CA ILE A 56 -2.95 0.34 6.09
C ILE A 56 -4.48 0.29 6.20
N ILE A 57 -5.21 1.04 5.36
CA ILE A 57 -6.68 1.00 5.31
C ILE A 57 -7.16 -0.42 4.97
N SER A 58 -6.54 -1.08 3.99
CA SER A 58 -6.92 -2.46 3.62
C SER A 58 -6.73 -3.44 4.79
N MET A 59 -5.64 -3.31 5.54
CA MET A 59 -5.36 -4.14 6.71
C MET A 59 -6.33 -3.84 7.86
N ALA A 60 -6.60 -2.55 8.13
CA ALA A 60 -7.56 -2.14 9.15
C ALA A 60 -8.97 -2.68 8.84
N ARG A 61 -9.38 -2.67 7.57
CA ARG A 61 -10.65 -3.25 7.13
C ARG A 61 -10.67 -4.77 7.29
N ILE A 62 -9.64 -5.48 6.83
CA ILE A 62 -9.63 -6.95 6.90
C ILE A 62 -9.52 -7.48 8.34
N LEU A 63 -8.99 -6.68 9.27
CA LEU A 63 -8.91 -6.99 10.70
C LEU A 63 -10.17 -6.61 11.47
N ASN A 64 -11.04 -5.76 10.92
CA ASN A 64 -12.26 -5.37 11.61
C ASN A 64 -13.20 -6.57 11.77
N PHE A 65 -13.54 -6.90 13.02
CA PHE A 65 -14.49 -7.96 13.35
C PHE A 65 -15.95 -7.52 13.18
N ASN A 66 -16.23 -6.22 13.24
CA ASN A 66 -17.56 -5.64 13.11
C ASN A 66 -17.85 -5.24 11.66
N TYR A 67 -17.86 -6.21 10.76
CA TYR A 67 -18.14 -6.00 9.34
C TYR A 67 -19.54 -6.55 8.96
N PRO A 68 -20.22 -5.97 7.96
CA PRO A 68 -21.53 -6.44 7.51
C PRO A 68 -21.42 -7.83 6.87
N LYS A 69 -21.78 -8.87 7.65
CA LYS A 69 -21.69 -10.29 7.23
C LYS A 69 -22.67 -10.65 6.11
N ASP A 70 -23.77 -9.91 6.00
CA ASP A 70 -24.75 -9.97 4.91
C ASP A 70 -24.15 -9.55 3.56
N LYS A 71 -23.12 -8.69 3.57
CA LYS A 71 -22.43 -8.16 2.39
C LYS A 71 -20.92 -8.42 2.44
N ALA A 72 -20.54 -9.59 2.99
CA ALA A 72 -19.15 -9.99 3.14
C ALA A 72 -18.35 -9.89 1.83
N ASP A 73 -18.94 -10.28 0.71
CA ASP A 73 -18.29 -10.28 -0.61
C ASP A 73 -17.95 -8.86 -1.09
N ILE A 74 -18.89 -7.92 -0.96
CA ILE A 74 -18.69 -6.50 -1.32
C ILE A 74 -17.68 -5.85 -0.38
N TYR A 75 -17.72 -6.20 0.92
CA TYR A 75 -16.78 -5.70 1.89
C TYR A 75 -15.35 -6.13 1.55
N TYR A 76 -15.17 -7.41 1.21
CA TYR A 76 -13.90 -7.98 0.79
C TYR A 76 -13.40 -7.35 -0.52
N GLN A 77 -14.24 -7.23 -1.55
CA GLN A 77 -13.85 -6.59 -2.81
C GLN A 77 -13.35 -5.16 -2.63
N LYS A 78 -14.00 -4.36 -1.78
CA LYS A 78 -13.51 -3.01 -1.46
C LYS A 78 -12.15 -3.05 -0.77
N THR A 79 -11.96 -3.96 0.18
CA THR A 79 -10.69 -4.15 0.88
C THR A 79 -9.58 -4.58 -0.07
N TYR A 80 -9.87 -5.50 -0.99
CA TYR A 80 -8.98 -5.91 -2.06
C TYR A 80 -8.62 -4.73 -3.00
N LEU A 81 -9.60 -3.92 -3.40
CA LEU A 81 -9.34 -2.71 -4.19
C LEU A 81 -8.42 -1.73 -3.46
N PHE A 82 -8.63 -1.48 -2.16
CA PHE A 82 -7.71 -0.65 -1.38
C PHE A 82 -6.30 -1.23 -1.37
N PHE A 83 -6.18 -2.55 -1.21
CA PHE A 83 -4.89 -3.24 -1.22
C PHE A 83 -4.16 -3.07 -2.56
N ILE A 84 -4.83 -3.36 -3.68
CA ILE A 84 -4.24 -3.24 -5.02
C ILE A 84 -3.91 -1.79 -5.38
N MET A 85 -4.80 -0.84 -5.09
CA MET A 85 -4.52 0.58 -5.31
C MET A 85 -3.30 1.03 -4.51
N GLY A 86 -3.18 0.57 -3.25
CA GLY A 86 -2.02 0.88 -2.41
C GLY A 86 -0.71 0.41 -3.03
N ILE A 87 -0.69 -0.84 -3.53
CA ILE A 87 0.46 -1.38 -4.26
C ILE A 87 0.77 -0.52 -5.49
N ILE A 88 -0.23 -0.24 -6.33
CA ILE A 88 -0.01 0.54 -7.57
C ILE A 88 0.57 1.92 -7.26
N PHE A 89 0.00 2.66 -6.30
CA PHE A 89 0.50 3.99 -5.93
C PHE A 89 1.95 3.93 -5.41
N SER A 90 2.27 2.96 -4.55
CA SER A 90 3.64 2.79 -4.06
C SER A 90 4.63 2.46 -5.17
N PHE A 91 4.26 1.54 -6.07
CA PHE A 91 5.13 1.15 -7.19
C PHE A 91 5.35 2.29 -8.18
N ILE A 92 4.35 3.14 -8.43
CA ILE A 92 4.53 4.34 -9.28
C ILE A 92 5.64 5.23 -8.70
N GLY A 93 5.65 5.49 -7.39
CA GLY A 93 6.70 6.28 -6.75
C GLY A 93 8.10 5.66 -6.95
N VAL A 94 8.21 4.35 -6.75
CA VAL A 94 9.47 3.61 -6.94
C VAL A 94 9.94 3.65 -8.40
N PHE A 95 9.03 3.43 -9.35
CA PHE A 95 9.38 3.45 -10.78
C PHE A 95 9.80 4.83 -11.25
N ILE A 96 9.12 5.90 -10.81
CA ILE A 96 9.53 7.27 -11.12
C ILE A 96 10.96 7.49 -10.60
N ASN A 97 11.25 7.11 -9.35
CA ASN A 97 12.59 7.23 -8.79
C ASN A 97 13.63 6.46 -9.63
N MET A 98 13.34 5.19 -9.96
CA MET A 98 14.22 4.35 -10.77
C MET A 98 14.51 4.97 -12.14
N THR A 99 13.50 5.50 -12.83
CA THR A 99 13.71 6.15 -14.13
C THR A 99 14.61 7.38 -14.02
N ILE A 100 14.40 8.22 -13.01
CA ILE A 100 15.21 9.43 -12.81
C ILE A 100 16.67 9.05 -12.55
N THR A 101 16.91 8.09 -11.65
CA THR A 101 18.27 7.62 -11.34
C THR A 101 18.96 6.97 -12.53
N PHE A 102 18.22 6.29 -13.42
CA PHE A 102 18.82 5.66 -14.60
C PHE A 102 19.23 6.68 -15.68
N PHE A 103 18.49 7.79 -15.81
CA PHE A 103 18.75 8.83 -16.81
C PHE A 103 19.63 9.99 -16.32
N THR A 104 20.10 9.96 -15.07
CA THR A 104 20.99 10.96 -14.46
C THR A 104 22.35 10.35 -14.18
#